data_AF-A0A6A4HWA3-F1
#
_entry.id   AF-A0A6A4HWA3-F1
#
_cell.length_a   1.000
_cell.length_b   1.000
_cell.length_c   1.000
_cell.angle_alpha   90.00
_cell.angle_beta   90.00
_cell.angle_gamma   90.00
#
_symmetry.space_group_name_H-M   'P 1'
#
loop_
_entity.id
_entity.type
_entity.pdbx_description
1 polymer ?
#
loop_
_entity_poly.entity_id
_entity_poly.type
_entity_poly.pdbx_seq_one_letter_code
_entity_poly.pdbx_strand_id
1 'polypeptide(L)'
;GHGYPLWAPAPNEALPVEYQNTGVSIGDVGLVTEDGGFDFLFNVFLPLDDTINRFHGVPEGFVSLARNPNEFQVDSHRHRPGVPISRSGVESVTFNAGASAQVPCVPTLTIGAEIELNFTRSSGAVLMLPDGAARVDYQNRASFLEYAAQNAKSWYDFVNGPLGRETENGSLYLITGHDKTCPWEMA
;
A
#
# COMPACT_ATOMS: atom_id res chain seq x y z
N GLY A 1 7.36 8.20 -10.29
CA GLY A 1 7.69 7.96 -8.88
C GLY A 1 7.27 6.55 -8.49
N HIS A 2 7.72 6.01 -7.36
CA HIS A 2 7.40 4.65 -6.89
C HIS A 2 6.30 4.61 -5.80
N GLY A 3 5.61 5.73 -5.57
CA GLY A 3 4.66 5.88 -4.47
C GLY A 3 5.35 6.16 -3.12
N TYR A 4 4.59 5.96 -2.04
CA TYR A 4 5.05 6.13 -0.66
C TYR A 4 5.19 4.74 -0.01
N PRO A 5 6.37 4.34 0.49
CA PRO A 5 6.54 3.06 1.17
C PRO A 5 5.91 3.10 2.56
N LEU A 6 5.07 2.13 2.89
CA LEU A 6 4.57 1.92 4.24
C LEU A 6 5.52 0.98 5.00
N TRP A 7 5.87 1.35 6.23
CA TRP A 7 6.70 0.55 7.11
C TRP A 7 5.89 -0.52 7.85
N ALA A 8 4.65 -0.20 8.23
CA ALA A 8 3.71 -1.09 8.89
C ALA A 8 2.45 -1.25 8.02
N PRO A 9 2.51 -2.01 6.91
CA PRO A 9 1.43 -2.06 5.92
C PRO A 9 0.19 -2.87 6.36
N ALA A 10 0.24 -3.50 7.53
CA ALA A 10 -0.88 -4.28 8.05
C ALA A 10 -2.08 -3.36 8.37
N PRO A 11 -3.30 -3.72 7.94
CA PRO A 11 -4.49 -2.95 8.27
C PRO A 11 -4.77 -3.02 9.78
N ASN A 12 -5.43 -1.99 10.31
CA ASN A 12 -5.90 -2.00 11.69
C ASN A 12 -6.95 -3.11 11.89
N GLU A 13 -6.75 -3.97 12.88
CA GLU A 13 -7.63 -5.11 13.21
C GLU A 13 -9.05 -4.70 13.63
N ALA A 14 -9.27 -3.42 13.95
CA ALA A 14 -10.60 -2.88 14.23
C ALA A 14 -11.42 -2.59 12.97
N LEU A 15 -10.80 -2.55 11.78
CA LEU A 15 -11.49 -2.28 10.51
C LEU A 15 -12.41 -3.46 10.11
N PRO A 16 -13.39 -3.26 9.21
CA PRO A 16 -14.21 -4.35 8.70
C PRO A 16 -13.36 -5.49 8.12
N VAL A 17 -13.79 -6.74 8.33
CA VAL A 17 -13.06 -7.94 7.88
C VAL A 17 -12.81 -7.90 6.36
N GLU A 18 -13.77 -7.40 5.59
CA GLU A 18 -13.66 -7.21 4.15
C GLU A 18 -12.49 -6.29 3.76
N TYR A 19 -12.27 -5.24 4.55
CA TYR A 19 -11.15 -4.33 4.37
C TYR A 19 -9.84 -4.98 4.85
N GLN A 20 -9.84 -5.72 5.96
CA GLN A 20 -8.63 -6.42 6.44
C GLN A 20 -8.07 -7.40 5.41
N ASN A 21 -8.97 -8.14 4.72
CA ASN A 21 -8.60 -9.11 3.70
C ASN A 21 -8.00 -8.46 2.44
N THR A 22 -8.38 -7.21 2.15
CA THR A 22 -7.96 -6.51 0.93
C THR A 22 -6.80 -5.54 1.19
N GLY A 23 -6.77 -4.93 2.37
CA GLY A 23 -5.90 -3.83 2.75
C GLY A 23 -6.10 -2.57 1.90
N VAL A 24 -5.12 -1.65 1.98
CA VAL A 24 -5.11 -0.35 1.28
C VAL A 24 -5.38 -0.52 -0.20
N SER A 25 -6.42 0.11 -0.72
CA SER A 25 -6.94 -0.06 -2.06
C SER A 25 -6.98 1.25 -2.83
N ILE A 26 -7.01 1.16 -4.16
CA ILE A 26 -7.15 2.33 -5.02
C ILE A 26 -8.51 3.00 -4.73
N GLY A 27 -8.46 4.32 -4.55
CA GLY A 27 -9.60 5.14 -4.14
C GLY A 27 -9.68 5.40 -2.65
N ASP A 28 -8.86 4.73 -1.83
CA ASP A 28 -8.83 5.03 -0.40
C ASP A 28 -8.32 6.44 -0.14
N VAL A 29 -8.98 7.12 0.79
CA VAL A 29 -8.55 8.37 1.40
C VAL A 29 -8.10 8.05 2.82
N GLY A 30 -6.92 8.52 3.20
CA GLY A 30 -6.34 8.23 4.50
C GLY A 30 -5.12 9.06 4.84
N LEU A 31 -4.51 8.72 5.97
CA LEU A 31 -3.30 9.34 6.51
C LEU A 31 -2.21 8.30 6.64
N VAL A 32 -0.95 8.71 6.42
CA VAL A 32 0.19 7.89 6.86
C VAL A 32 0.39 8.16 8.35
N THR A 33 0.38 7.11 9.15
CA THR A 33 0.55 7.21 10.61
C THR A 33 2.02 7.36 11.01
N GLU A 34 2.28 7.83 12.23
CA GLU A 34 3.65 8.04 12.72
C GLU A 34 4.48 6.75 12.79
N ASP A 35 3.84 5.61 13.03
CA ASP A 35 4.44 4.27 13.00
C ASP A 35 4.61 3.71 11.58
N GLY A 36 4.23 4.49 10.56
CA GLY A 36 4.43 4.18 9.15
C GLY A 36 3.39 3.23 8.56
N GLY A 37 2.23 3.12 9.18
CA GLY A 37 1.04 2.47 8.64
C GLY A 37 0.13 3.43 7.87
N PHE A 38 -1.11 3.00 7.64
CA PHE A 38 -2.13 3.77 6.94
C PHE A 38 -3.44 3.79 7.72
N ASP A 39 -3.83 4.98 8.19
CA ASP A 39 -5.14 5.24 8.80
C ASP A 39 -6.15 5.45 7.67
N PHE A 40 -6.88 4.37 7.36
CA PHE A 40 -7.97 4.39 6.39
C PHE A 40 -9.15 5.21 6.90
N LEU A 41 -9.73 6.05 6.05
CA LEU A 41 -10.91 6.86 6.41
C LEU A 41 -12.14 6.42 5.61
N PHE A 42 -12.07 6.46 4.28
CA PHE A 42 -13.13 6.03 3.37
C PHE A 42 -12.56 5.78 1.96
N ASN A 43 -13.30 5.10 1.10
CA ASN A 43 -12.96 4.91 -0.31
C ASN A 43 -13.91 5.69 -1.23
N VAL A 44 -13.34 6.48 -2.15
CA VAL A 44 -14.12 7.36 -3.04
C VAL A 44 -14.98 6.63 -4.06
N PHE A 45 -14.66 5.37 -4.39
CA PHE A 45 -15.43 4.57 -5.33
C PHE A 45 -16.63 3.87 -4.68
N LEU A 46 -16.58 3.67 -3.38
CA LEU A 46 -17.63 2.96 -2.66
C LEU A 46 -18.76 3.95 -2.29
N PRO A 47 -20.04 3.54 -2.36
CA PRO A 47 -21.14 4.38 -1.93
C PRO A 47 -21.16 4.54 -0.41
N LEU A 48 -21.97 5.46 0.11
CA LEU A 48 -22.04 5.78 1.54
C LEU A 48 -22.61 4.63 2.40
N ASP A 49 -23.37 3.72 1.80
CA ASP A 49 -24.03 2.58 2.44
C ASP A 49 -23.19 1.30 2.39
N ASP A 50 -22.03 1.33 1.73
CA ASP A 50 -21.07 0.23 1.71
C ASP A 50 -20.50 -0.04 3.10
N THR A 51 -20.34 -1.31 3.46
CA THR A 51 -19.82 -1.74 4.77
C THR A 51 -18.49 -1.08 5.12
N ILE A 52 -17.59 -0.90 4.13
CA ILE A 52 -16.28 -0.30 4.32
C ILE A 52 -16.42 1.19 4.66
N ASN A 53 -17.19 1.94 3.87
CA ASN A 53 -17.40 3.38 4.10
C ASN A 53 -18.25 3.68 5.33
N ARG A 54 -19.13 2.77 5.73
CA ARG A 54 -19.94 2.93 6.94
C ARG A 54 -19.15 2.86 8.24
N PHE A 55 -17.94 2.31 8.23
CA PHE A 55 -17.14 2.14 9.44
C PHE A 55 -16.79 3.49 10.11
N HIS A 56 -16.22 4.41 9.35
CA HIS A 56 -15.99 5.80 9.80
C HIS A 56 -17.08 6.76 9.34
N GLY A 57 -17.92 6.36 8.38
CA GLY A 57 -18.77 7.26 7.63
C GLY A 57 -18.00 7.96 6.51
N VAL A 58 -18.66 8.94 5.90
CA VAL A 58 -18.11 9.71 4.77
C VAL A 58 -18.35 11.21 5.01
N PRO A 59 -17.61 12.09 4.33
CA PRO A 59 -17.84 13.54 4.40
C PRO A 59 -19.27 13.95 4.04
N GLU A 60 -19.72 15.08 4.57
CA GLU A 60 -21.03 15.64 4.22
C GLU A 60 -21.12 15.93 2.72
N GLY A 61 -22.26 15.55 2.11
CA GLY A 61 -22.48 15.71 0.67
C GLY A 61 -21.66 14.75 -0.20
N PHE A 62 -21.07 13.71 0.37
CA PHE A 62 -20.29 12.72 -0.36
C PHE A 62 -21.10 12.08 -1.52
N VAL A 63 -20.49 12.11 -2.70
CA VAL A 63 -20.97 11.41 -3.90
C VAL A 63 -19.82 10.56 -4.40
N SER A 64 -20.03 9.26 -4.58
CA SER A 64 -18.98 8.36 -5.04
C SER A 64 -18.48 8.72 -6.44
N LEU A 65 -17.17 8.60 -6.64
CA LEU A 65 -16.53 8.72 -7.94
C LEU A 65 -16.88 7.48 -8.78
N ALA A 66 -17.26 7.68 -10.03
CA ALA A 66 -17.54 6.57 -10.93
C ALA A 66 -16.28 5.73 -11.18
N ARG A 67 -16.32 4.45 -10.78
CA ARG A 67 -15.25 3.50 -11.02
C ARG A 67 -15.33 2.97 -12.44
N ASN A 68 -14.30 3.18 -13.26
CA ASN A 68 -14.17 2.55 -14.57
C ASN A 68 -13.19 1.36 -14.49
N PRO A 69 -13.65 0.10 -14.59
CA PRO A 69 -12.78 -1.07 -14.54
C PRO A 69 -11.69 -1.10 -15.61
N ASN A 70 -11.92 -0.44 -16.76
CA ASN A 70 -10.97 -0.42 -17.87
C ASN A 70 -9.77 0.51 -17.63
N GLU A 71 -9.82 1.35 -16.60
CA GLU A 71 -8.73 2.27 -16.23
C GLU A 71 -7.70 1.60 -15.31
N PHE A 72 -7.94 0.37 -14.84
CA PHE A 72 -6.98 -0.36 -14.02
C PHE A 72 -5.91 -1.01 -14.90
N GLN A 73 -4.66 -0.61 -14.69
CA GLN A 73 -3.50 -1.25 -15.30
C GLN A 73 -2.83 -2.14 -14.25
N VAL A 74 -2.65 -3.42 -14.59
CA VAL A 74 -2.02 -4.42 -13.72
C VAL A 74 -0.69 -4.88 -14.34
N ASP A 75 0.38 -4.80 -13.56
CA ASP A 75 1.67 -5.43 -13.83
C ASP A 75 1.94 -6.46 -12.73
N SER A 76 1.53 -7.70 -12.99
CA SER A 76 1.63 -8.83 -12.04
C SER A 76 3.06 -9.23 -11.69
N HIS A 77 4.06 -8.72 -12.42
CA HIS A 77 5.46 -9.10 -12.25
C HIS A 77 6.36 -7.88 -12.02
N ARG A 78 5.79 -6.81 -11.47
CA ARG A 78 6.50 -5.56 -11.20
C ARG A 78 7.81 -5.81 -10.44
N HIS A 79 7.73 -6.63 -9.40
CA HIS A 79 8.88 -7.11 -8.64
C HIS A 79 8.89 -8.63 -8.67
N ARG A 80 10.01 -9.22 -9.07
CA ARG A 80 10.15 -10.67 -9.20
C ARG A 80 10.40 -11.31 -7.83
N PRO A 81 9.81 -12.49 -7.56
CA PRO A 81 10.13 -13.32 -6.41
C PRO A 81 11.65 -13.45 -6.16
N GLY A 82 12.08 -13.17 -4.93
CA GLY A 82 13.47 -13.35 -4.51
C GLY A 82 14.49 -12.42 -5.16
N VAL A 83 14.06 -11.42 -5.95
CA VAL A 83 14.97 -10.43 -6.53
C VAL A 83 15.07 -9.23 -5.59
N PRO A 84 16.28 -8.87 -5.11
CA PRO A 84 16.46 -7.74 -4.21
C PRO A 84 16.05 -6.41 -4.86
N ILE A 85 15.23 -5.65 -4.14
CA ILE A 85 14.92 -4.25 -4.45
C ILE A 85 15.87 -3.39 -3.62
N SER A 86 16.71 -2.60 -4.27
CA SER A 86 17.67 -1.71 -3.60
C SER A 86 17.71 -0.33 -4.23
N ARG A 87 18.11 0.67 -3.44
CA ARG A 87 18.52 1.98 -3.98
C ARG A 87 19.97 1.91 -4.48
N SER A 88 20.32 2.81 -5.39
CA SER A 88 21.71 3.02 -5.85
C SER A 88 22.65 3.14 -4.64
N GLY A 89 23.56 2.19 -4.48
CA GLY A 89 24.47 2.12 -3.33
C GLY A 89 24.83 0.70 -2.88
N VAL A 90 24.05 -0.31 -3.27
CA VAL A 90 24.38 -1.73 -3.06
C VAL A 90 25.32 -2.19 -4.17
N GLU A 91 26.48 -2.73 -3.82
CA GLU A 91 27.49 -3.24 -4.75
C GLU A 91 27.20 -4.68 -5.15
N SER A 92 26.84 -5.52 -4.17
CA SER A 92 26.46 -6.91 -4.39
C SER A 92 25.57 -7.44 -3.27
N VAL A 93 24.66 -8.34 -3.62
CA VAL A 93 23.94 -9.22 -2.68
C VAL A 93 24.36 -10.65 -3.03
N THR A 94 25.06 -11.33 -2.12
CA THR A 94 25.58 -12.69 -2.35
C THR A 94 24.84 -13.69 -1.46
N PHE A 95 24.51 -14.86 -2.01
CA PHE A 95 23.84 -15.95 -1.30
C PHE A 95 24.78 -17.16 -1.18
N ASN A 96 25.15 -17.55 0.04
CA ASN A 96 25.96 -18.75 0.29
C ASN A 96 25.06 -19.88 0.82
N ALA A 97 24.93 -21.00 0.10
CA ALA A 97 24.03 -22.09 0.47
C ALA A 97 24.71 -23.21 1.29
N GLY A 98 24.26 -23.42 2.53
CA GLY A 98 24.46 -24.65 3.31
C GLY A 98 23.35 -25.70 3.10
N ALA A 99 23.54 -26.94 3.58
CA ALA A 99 22.71 -28.11 3.27
C ALA A 99 21.19 -27.95 3.53
N SER A 100 20.37 -28.54 2.65
CA SER A 100 18.97 -28.20 2.42
C SER A 100 17.94 -28.81 3.39
N ALA A 101 16.91 -28.03 3.72
CA ALA A 101 15.55 -28.52 3.93
C ALA A 101 14.59 -27.61 3.13
N GLN A 102 13.75 -28.20 2.28
CA GLN A 102 12.71 -27.46 1.55
C GLN A 102 11.58 -27.11 2.50
N VAL A 103 11.32 -25.82 2.68
CA VAL A 103 10.11 -25.32 3.34
C VAL A 103 9.09 -25.06 2.24
N PRO A 104 7.85 -25.57 2.33
CA PRO A 104 6.78 -25.17 1.43
C PRO A 104 6.62 -23.64 1.54
N CYS A 105 6.34 -22.96 0.42
CA CYS A 105 6.16 -21.49 0.29
C CYS A 105 7.41 -20.64 -0.01
N VAL A 106 8.66 -21.16 0.03
CA VAL A 106 9.85 -20.35 -0.29
C VAL A 106 10.69 -20.99 -1.40
N PRO A 107 10.62 -20.52 -2.66
CA PRO A 107 11.42 -21.11 -3.74
C PRO A 107 12.89 -20.66 -3.74
N THR A 108 13.27 -19.61 -3.00
CA THR A 108 14.59 -18.97 -3.16
C THR A 108 15.43 -18.72 -1.90
N LEU A 109 14.91 -18.94 -0.68
CA LEU A 109 15.69 -18.80 0.55
C LEU A 109 15.72 -20.14 1.29
N THR A 110 16.90 -20.75 1.30
CA THR A 110 17.19 -21.99 2.02
C THR A 110 17.46 -21.66 3.49
N ILE A 111 16.92 -22.45 4.42
CA ILE A 111 17.31 -22.41 5.84
C ILE A 111 18.81 -22.70 5.91
N GLY A 112 19.61 -21.74 6.38
CA GLY A 112 21.08 -21.83 6.40
C GLY A 112 21.80 -21.04 5.30
N ALA A 113 21.08 -20.24 4.50
CA ALA A 113 21.71 -19.30 3.57
C ALA A 113 22.24 -18.06 4.31
N GLU A 114 23.54 -17.81 4.21
CA GLU A 114 24.14 -16.56 4.66
C GLU A 114 23.93 -15.49 3.57
N ILE A 115 23.33 -14.36 3.97
CA ILE A 115 23.12 -13.20 3.09
C ILE A 115 24.22 -12.19 3.40
N GLU A 116 25.10 -11.96 2.43
CA GLU A 116 26.12 -10.91 2.53
C GLU A 116 25.69 -9.69 1.72
N LEU A 117 25.65 -8.53 2.37
CA LEU A 117 25.26 -7.26 1.78
C LEU A 117 26.46 -6.32 1.73
N ASN A 118 26.95 -6.02 0.53
CA ASN A 118 28.01 -5.04 0.33
C ASN A 118 27.43 -3.71 -0.13
N PHE A 119 27.71 -2.65 0.61
CA PHE A 119 27.28 -1.30 0.31
C PHE A 119 28.48 -0.43 -0.04
N THR A 120 28.40 0.25 -1.18
CA THR A 120 29.36 1.29 -1.59
C THR A 120 29.28 2.56 -0.73
N ARG A 121 28.26 2.68 0.12
CA ARG A 121 28.01 3.82 1.01
C ARG A 121 27.72 3.31 2.42
N SER A 122 27.93 4.18 3.41
CA SER A 122 27.69 3.89 4.83
C SER A 122 26.21 3.66 5.20
N SER A 123 25.28 3.81 4.23
CA SER A 123 23.87 3.53 4.40
C SER A 123 23.26 2.96 3.13
N GLY A 124 22.38 1.97 3.30
CA GLY A 124 21.62 1.35 2.23
C GLY A 124 20.52 0.48 2.82
N ALA A 125 19.54 0.12 1.99
CA ALA A 125 18.48 -0.78 2.36
C ALA A 125 18.22 -1.73 1.19
N VAL A 126 17.96 -2.98 1.52
CA VAL A 126 17.57 -4.02 0.56
C VAL A 126 16.24 -4.59 1.03
N LEU A 127 15.23 -4.54 0.17
CA LEU A 127 13.95 -5.20 0.37
C LEU A 127 13.93 -6.47 -0.46
N MET A 128 13.71 -7.59 0.20
CA MET A 128 13.52 -8.89 -0.45
C MET A 128 12.04 -9.24 -0.36
N LEU A 129 11.42 -9.53 -1.51
CA LEU A 129 10.04 -9.98 -1.58
C LEU A 129 10.04 -11.45 -2.00
N PRO A 130 9.82 -12.41 -1.08
CA PRO A 130 9.82 -13.83 -1.41
C PRO A 130 8.88 -14.18 -2.56
N ASP A 131 7.69 -13.60 -2.56
CA ASP A 131 6.65 -13.82 -3.58
C ASP A 131 6.61 -12.74 -4.67
N GLY A 132 7.53 -11.79 -4.62
CA GLY A 132 7.52 -10.62 -5.49
C GLY A 132 6.39 -9.66 -5.13
N ALA A 133 6.01 -8.80 -6.09
CA ALA A 133 4.86 -7.92 -5.93
C ALA A 133 4.28 -7.52 -7.28
N ALA A 134 2.96 -7.36 -7.29
CA ALA A 134 2.21 -6.81 -8.41
C ALA A 134 2.01 -5.30 -8.22
N ARG A 135 2.10 -4.55 -9.32
CA ARG A 135 1.68 -3.15 -9.37
C ARG A 135 0.29 -3.05 -9.97
N VAL A 136 -0.56 -2.24 -9.36
CA VAL A 136 -1.85 -1.84 -9.91
C VAL A 136 -1.95 -0.33 -9.86
N ASP A 137 -2.26 0.29 -11.00
CA ASP A 137 -2.44 1.74 -11.12
C ASP A 137 -3.78 2.05 -11.77
N TYR A 138 -4.43 3.13 -11.33
CA TYR A 138 -5.59 3.72 -12.00
C TYR A 138 -5.11 4.80 -12.98
N GLN A 139 -5.35 4.59 -14.27
CA GLN A 139 -4.78 5.43 -15.33
C GLN A 139 -5.42 6.81 -15.44
N ASN A 140 -6.73 6.91 -15.18
CA ASN A 140 -7.43 8.20 -15.18
C ASN A 140 -7.11 9.01 -13.90
N ARG A 141 -5.89 9.54 -13.86
CA ARG A 141 -5.41 10.41 -12.77
C ARG A 141 -6.13 11.76 -12.76
N ALA A 142 -6.59 12.21 -13.92
CA ALA A 142 -7.30 13.49 -14.04
C ALA A 142 -8.60 13.48 -13.23
N SER A 143 -9.38 12.39 -13.28
CA SER A 143 -10.61 12.29 -12.48
C SER A 143 -10.34 12.30 -10.98
N PHE A 144 -9.24 11.70 -10.52
CA PHE A 144 -8.85 11.72 -9.11
C PHE A 144 -8.44 13.11 -8.66
N LEU A 145 -7.66 13.82 -9.47
CA LEU A 145 -7.23 15.19 -9.18
C LEU A 145 -8.41 16.15 -9.15
N GLU A 146 -9.31 16.06 -10.13
CA GLU A 146 -10.51 16.89 -10.19
C GLU A 146 -11.43 16.61 -8.99
N TYR A 147 -11.69 15.33 -8.70
CA TYR A 147 -12.52 14.93 -7.58
C TYR A 147 -11.92 15.36 -6.23
N ALA A 148 -10.62 15.16 -6.03
CA ALA A 148 -9.94 15.62 -4.81
C ALA A 148 -9.97 17.15 -4.71
N ALA A 149 -9.73 17.90 -5.78
CA ALA A 149 -9.76 19.36 -5.75
C ALA A 149 -11.14 19.91 -5.39
N GLN A 150 -12.21 19.29 -5.87
CA GLN A 150 -13.58 19.69 -5.56
C GLN A 150 -13.99 19.35 -4.11
N ASN A 151 -13.47 18.26 -3.54
CA ASN A 151 -13.91 17.74 -2.25
C ASN A 151 -12.91 17.92 -1.10
N ALA A 152 -11.67 18.37 -1.37
CA ALA A 152 -10.62 18.44 -0.35
C ALA A 152 -11.06 19.18 0.91
N LYS A 153 -11.79 20.29 0.76
CA LYS A 153 -12.30 21.03 1.92
C LYS A 153 -13.22 20.18 2.79
N SER A 154 -14.22 19.50 2.21
CA SER A 154 -15.15 18.68 2.98
C SER A 154 -14.45 17.47 3.61
N TRP A 155 -13.39 16.96 2.99
CA TRP A 155 -12.57 15.91 3.58
C TRP A 155 -11.86 16.40 4.84
N TYR A 156 -11.20 17.57 4.81
CA TYR A 156 -10.59 18.13 6.01
C TYR A 156 -11.62 18.48 7.09
N ASP A 157 -12.79 19.02 6.72
CA ASP A 157 -13.87 19.29 7.66
C ASP A 157 -14.36 17.99 8.34
N PHE A 158 -14.48 16.90 7.59
CA PHE A 158 -14.86 15.58 8.10
C PHE A 158 -13.79 14.98 9.02
N VAL A 159 -12.53 15.04 8.59
CA VAL A 159 -11.40 14.43 9.28
C VAL A 159 -11.07 15.17 10.59
N ASN A 160 -11.14 16.50 10.58
CA ASN A 160 -10.84 17.31 11.75
C ASN A 160 -12.06 17.59 12.64
N GLY A 161 -13.27 17.48 12.10
CA GLY A 161 -14.51 17.60 12.85
C GLY A 161 -14.95 16.24 13.42
N PRO A 162 -15.88 15.52 12.77
CA PRO A 162 -16.41 14.24 13.24
C PRO A 162 -15.36 13.21 13.67
N LEU A 163 -14.23 13.08 12.96
CA LEU A 163 -13.20 12.09 13.29
C LEU A 163 -12.13 12.60 14.26
N GLY A 164 -12.06 13.92 14.50
CA GLY A 164 -11.15 14.53 15.46
C GLY A 164 -9.66 14.23 15.25
N ARG A 165 -9.21 14.05 14.00
CA ARG A 165 -7.82 13.67 13.69
C ARG A 165 -6.79 14.80 13.78
N GLU A 166 -7.25 16.05 13.88
CA GLU A 166 -6.41 17.26 13.99
C GLU A 166 -5.27 17.33 12.94
N THR A 167 -5.53 16.88 11.71
CA THR A 167 -4.53 16.77 10.66
C THR A 167 -4.30 18.10 9.93
N GLU A 168 -3.04 18.34 9.55
CA GLU A 168 -2.61 19.50 8.79
C GLU A 168 -2.95 19.38 7.30
N ASN A 169 -3.13 20.52 6.63
CA ASN A 169 -3.32 20.54 5.19
C ASN A 169 -2.09 19.97 4.44
N GLY A 170 -2.34 19.08 3.50
CA GLY A 170 -1.34 18.33 2.75
C GLY A 170 -1.07 16.92 3.30
N SER A 171 -1.67 16.53 4.41
CA SER A 171 -1.44 15.23 5.06
C SER A 171 -2.32 14.10 4.51
N LEU A 172 -3.45 14.44 3.87
CA LEU A 172 -4.35 13.44 3.29
C LEU A 172 -3.80 12.85 1.99
N TYR A 173 -3.87 11.53 1.88
CA TYR A 173 -3.51 10.77 0.69
C TYR A 173 -4.77 10.21 0.03
N LEU A 174 -4.86 10.36 -1.29
CA LEU A 174 -5.78 9.60 -2.14
C LEU A 174 -4.97 8.57 -2.93
N ILE A 175 -5.28 7.28 -2.72
CA ILE A 175 -4.50 6.18 -3.29
C ILE A 175 -4.86 5.99 -4.77
N THR A 176 -3.94 6.31 -5.67
CA THR A 176 -4.13 6.13 -7.13
C THR A 176 -3.58 4.81 -7.67
N GLY A 177 -2.80 4.09 -6.87
CA GLY A 177 -2.10 2.88 -7.26
C GLY A 177 -1.31 2.30 -6.10
N HIS A 178 -0.87 1.04 -6.21
CA HIS A 178 -0.11 0.36 -5.17
C HIS A 178 0.78 -0.75 -5.74
N ASP A 179 1.83 -1.08 -4.99
CA ASP A 179 2.59 -2.34 -5.15
C ASP A 179 2.23 -3.23 -3.95
N LYS A 180 1.74 -4.43 -4.21
CA LYS A 180 1.40 -5.40 -3.16
C LYS A 180 2.07 -6.74 -3.40
N THR A 181 2.64 -7.30 -2.34
CA THR A 181 3.01 -8.73 -2.26
C THR A 181 1.77 -9.57 -2.00
N CYS A 182 1.86 -10.89 -2.19
CA CYS A 182 0.77 -11.83 -1.89
C CYS A 182 0.23 -11.63 -0.45
N PRO A 183 -1.06 -11.89 -0.20
CA PRO A 183 -1.63 -11.77 1.15
C PRO A 183 -0.86 -12.65 2.14
N TRP A 184 -0.62 -12.10 3.33
CA TRP A 184 0.07 -12.75 4.46
C TRP A 184 -0.64 -14.02 4.96
N GLU A 185 -1.89 -14.27 4.55
CA GLU A 185 -2.68 -15.44 4.93
C GLU A 185 -2.34 -16.73 4.14
N MET A 186 -1.51 -16.63 3.10
CA MET A 186 -1.05 -17.81 2.33
C MET A 186 0.44 -18.14 2.56
N ALA A 187 1.03 -17.63 3.65
CA ALA A 187 2.39 -17.95 4.10
C ALA A 187 2.41 -19.13 5.07
#